data_AF-A0AAD6UUD8-F1
#
_entry.id   AF-A0AAD6UUD8-F1
#
_cell.length_a   1.000
_cell.length_b   1.000
_cell.length_c   1.000
_cell.angle_alpha   90.00
_cell.angle_beta   90.00
_cell.angle_gamma   90.00
#
_symmetry.space_group_name_H-M   'P 1'
#
loop_
_entity.id
_entity.type
_entity.pdbx_description
1 polymer ?
#
loop_
_entity_poly.entity_id
_entity_poly.type
_entity_poly.pdbx_seq_one_letter_code
_entity_poly.pdbx_strand_id
1 'polypeptide(L)'
;MFQKIVRLGLTCHQGTQNRSASEAVHLGVWQPYRKQPCIATDAWQKGSKGNVRVELFGLLHELCGYFKEHFLPRIEAIARRHMPEQYAMKDIVHKRILQAKYIKKYPNYDFGGVVSMIAMKFGSSERLHVDWFDPLHLWTFLLVSGDFQGADFQIPQCGGSVRFIPTMVLAAKTRVVLHCNTLYVGDRLGITCFLHGPLLYGGLKSATTLCEPESLPN
;
A
#
# COMPACT_ATOMS: atom_id res chain seq x y z
N MET A 1 2.54 5.38 19.54
CA MET A 1 1.55 5.53 18.44
C MET A 1 0.92 4.19 18.04
N PHE A 2 1.68 3.20 17.55
CA PHE A 2 1.15 1.91 17.10
C PHE A 2 0.35 1.10 18.11
N GLN A 3 0.84 0.96 19.35
CA GLN A 3 0.07 0.27 20.40
C GLN A 3 -1.27 0.97 20.71
N LYS A 4 -1.32 2.29 20.57
CA LYS A 4 -2.55 3.09 20.74
C LYS A 4 -3.53 2.84 19.59
N ILE A 5 -3.02 2.79 18.36
CA ILE A 5 -3.76 2.43 17.14
C ILE A 5 -4.41 1.04 17.29
N VAL A 6 -3.66 0.05 17.80
CA VAL A 6 -4.20 -1.31 18.10
C VAL A 6 -5.28 -1.27 19.17
N ARG A 7 -5.00 -0.60 20.30
CA ARG A 7 -5.94 -0.51 21.44
C ARG A 7 -7.25 0.19 21.11
N LEU A 8 -7.22 1.17 20.21
CA LEU A 8 -8.43 1.89 19.76
C LEU A 8 -9.33 1.05 18.83
N GLY A 9 -9.05 -0.25 18.72
CA GLY A 9 -9.93 -1.19 18.06
C GLY A 9 -9.80 -1.11 16.56
N LEU A 10 -8.57 -1.16 16.05
CA LEU A 10 -8.33 -1.43 14.64
C LEU A 10 -8.69 -2.88 14.32
N THR A 11 -9.99 -3.17 14.39
CA THR A 11 -10.62 -4.31 13.78
C THR A 11 -11.04 -3.83 12.41
N CYS A 12 -10.34 -4.25 11.36
CA CYS A 12 -10.92 -4.10 10.02
C CYS A 12 -12.21 -4.95 9.93
N HIS A 13 -13.08 -4.62 8.98
CA HIS A 13 -14.24 -5.47 8.67
C HIS A 13 -13.79 -6.63 7.82
N GLN A 14 -14.11 -7.87 8.25
CA GLN A 14 -13.83 -9.15 7.58
C GLN A 14 -13.86 -9.00 6.05
N GLY A 15 -12.73 -8.61 5.49
CA GLY A 15 -12.48 -8.69 4.06
C GLY A 15 -12.45 -10.17 3.72
N THR A 16 -13.09 -10.54 2.61
CA THR A 16 -13.20 -11.89 2.06
C THR A 16 -12.13 -12.85 2.61
N GLN A 17 -12.55 -13.98 3.20
CA GLN A 17 -11.71 -15.00 3.86
C GLN A 17 -10.59 -15.62 2.98
N ASN A 18 -10.20 -15.02 1.87
CA ASN A 18 -9.30 -15.60 0.89
C ASN A 18 -7.82 -15.34 1.19
N ARG A 19 -7.46 -14.39 2.07
CA ARG A 19 -6.05 -13.94 2.24
C ARG A 19 -5.39 -14.20 3.59
N SER A 20 -6.14 -14.18 4.71
CA SER A 20 -5.59 -14.44 6.06
C SER A 20 -6.69 -14.54 7.11
N ALA A 21 -6.35 -15.03 8.32
CA ALA A 21 -7.19 -14.90 9.51
C ALA A 21 -7.23 -13.47 10.11
N SER A 22 -6.15 -12.67 9.99
CA SER A 22 -6.09 -11.30 10.51
C SER A 22 -6.09 -10.25 9.41
N GLU A 23 -6.67 -9.09 9.72
CA GLU A 23 -6.95 -8.04 8.76
C GLU A 23 -5.85 -6.98 8.69
N ALA A 24 -5.76 -6.28 7.55
CA ALA A 24 -4.80 -5.22 7.31
C ALA A 24 -5.51 -3.86 7.21
N VAL A 25 -4.83 -2.82 7.69
CA VAL A 25 -5.24 -1.42 7.59
C VAL A 25 -4.66 -0.83 6.34
N HIS A 26 -5.52 -0.35 5.44
CA HIS A 26 -5.10 0.29 4.21
C HIS A 26 -5.11 1.81 4.38
N LEU A 27 -3.96 2.43 4.13
CA LEU A 27 -3.73 3.85 4.22
C LEU A 27 -3.24 4.36 2.87
N GLY A 28 -3.59 5.59 2.53
CA GLY A 28 -3.18 6.26 1.29
C GLY A 28 -4.36 6.51 0.37
N VAL A 29 -4.09 6.53 -0.93
CA VAL A 29 -5.09 6.75 -1.97
C VAL A 29 -5.21 5.53 -2.87
N TRP A 30 -6.45 5.14 -3.13
CA TRP A 30 -6.80 4.02 -4.01
C TRP A 30 -8.00 4.37 -4.90
N GLN A 31 -8.34 3.45 -5.81
CA GLN A 31 -9.49 3.59 -6.70
C GLN A 31 -10.21 2.24 -6.90
N PRO A 32 -10.80 1.64 -5.84
CA PRO A 32 -11.43 0.33 -5.94
C PRO A 32 -12.79 0.48 -6.64
N TYR A 33 -12.88 0.00 -7.89
CA TYR A 33 -14.14 -0.05 -8.66
C TYR A 33 -14.88 1.31 -8.80
N ARG A 34 -14.20 2.43 -8.58
CA ARG A 34 -14.76 3.79 -8.65
C ARG A 34 -14.17 4.56 -9.82
N LYS A 35 -14.93 5.55 -10.32
CA LYS A 35 -14.45 6.46 -11.38
C LYS A 35 -13.37 7.42 -10.90
N GLN A 36 -13.41 7.80 -9.62
CA GLN A 36 -12.48 8.76 -9.02
C GLN A 36 -11.70 8.12 -7.87
N PRO A 37 -10.42 8.52 -7.70
CA PRO A 37 -9.62 8.08 -6.58
C PRO A 37 -10.17 8.64 -5.26
N CYS A 38 -9.91 7.94 -4.16
CA CYS A 38 -10.27 8.40 -2.82
C CYS A 38 -9.23 7.96 -1.79
N ILE A 39 -9.23 8.61 -0.63
CA ILE A 39 -8.49 8.13 0.53
C ILE A 39 -9.08 6.77 0.96
N ALA A 40 -8.22 5.82 1.30
CA ALA A 40 -8.59 4.48 1.74
C ALA A 40 -9.60 4.52 2.90
N THR A 41 -10.64 3.68 2.81
CA THR A 41 -11.79 3.74 3.71
C THR A 41 -11.53 3.19 5.11
N ASP A 42 -10.43 2.46 5.32
CA ASP A 42 -10.04 2.00 6.66
C ASP A 42 -9.69 3.18 7.57
N ALA A 43 -9.28 4.32 6.98
CA ALA A 43 -9.21 5.58 7.71
C ALA A 43 -10.60 6.08 8.18
N TRP A 44 -11.67 5.68 7.50
CA TRP A 44 -13.00 6.25 7.63
C TRP A 44 -14.04 5.31 8.26
N GLN A 45 -13.66 4.21 8.91
CA GLN A 45 -14.58 3.13 9.29
C GLN A 45 -15.95 3.60 9.83
N LYS A 46 -17.01 3.03 9.24
CA LYS A 46 -18.40 3.16 9.67
C LYS A 46 -18.68 2.11 10.76
N GLY A 47 -18.30 2.39 12.00
CA GLY A 47 -18.59 1.47 13.11
C GLY A 47 -18.18 1.99 14.48
N SER A 48 -17.14 2.79 14.55
CA SER A 48 -16.69 3.42 15.79
C SER A 48 -17.58 4.62 16.14
N LYS A 49 -18.18 4.62 17.34
CA LYS A 49 -18.99 5.72 17.85
C LYS A 49 -18.13 6.97 18.05
N GLY A 50 -18.54 8.11 17.49
CA GLY A 50 -18.06 9.46 17.83
C GLY A 50 -16.54 9.63 17.95
N ASN A 51 -16.08 10.07 19.12
CA ASN A 51 -14.72 10.55 19.40
C ASN A 51 -13.60 9.54 19.08
N VAL A 52 -13.84 8.23 19.25
CA VAL A 52 -12.84 7.18 18.95
C VAL A 52 -12.45 7.19 17.48
N ARG A 53 -13.41 7.44 16.59
CA ARG A 53 -13.16 7.51 15.14
C ARG A 53 -12.29 8.70 14.77
N VAL A 54 -12.57 9.86 15.39
CA VAL A 54 -11.80 11.10 15.15
C VAL A 54 -10.36 10.92 15.66
N GLU A 55 -10.20 10.33 16.84
CA GLU A 55 -8.89 10.05 17.41
C GLU A 55 -8.10 9.04 16.56
N LEU A 56 -8.71 7.91 16.18
CA LEU A 56 -8.05 6.92 15.34
C LEU A 56 -7.66 7.51 13.98
N PHE A 57 -8.55 8.26 13.34
CA PHE A 57 -8.22 8.93 12.08
C PHE A 57 -7.05 9.92 12.24
N GLY A 58 -7.03 10.69 13.33
CA GLY A 58 -5.92 11.59 13.66
C GLY A 58 -4.60 10.84 13.80
N LEU A 59 -4.59 9.74 14.55
CA LEU A 59 -3.39 8.90 14.74
C LEU A 59 -2.92 8.25 13.43
N LEU A 60 -3.84 7.77 12.59
CA LEU A 60 -3.51 7.23 11.29
C LEU A 60 -2.95 8.32 10.35
N HIS A 61 -3.49 9.53 10.43
CA HIS A 61 -3.02 10.68 9.66
C HIS A 61 -1.61 11.12 10.09
N GLU A 62 -1.34 11.17 11.39
CA GLU A 62 0.00 11.43 11.95
C GLU A 62 0.99 10.34 11.51
N LEU A 63 0.57 9.07 11.61
CA LEU A 63 1.39 7.95 11.20
C LEU A 63 1.76 8.01 9.71
N CYS A 64 0.81 8.37 8.84
CA CYS A 64 1.08 8.57 7.42
C CYS A 64 2.09 9.72 7.21
N GLY A 65 2.02 10.78 8.02
CA GLY A 65 2.99 11.88 7.99
C GLY A 65 4.39 11.39 8.34
N TYR A 66 4.53 10.65 9.44
CA TYR A 66 5.78 10.04 9.86
C TYR A 66 6.35 9.09 8.78
N PHE A 67 5.50 8.27 8.16
CA PHE A 67 5.93 7.37 7.10
C PHE A 67 6.44 8.14 5.87
N LYS A 68 5.69 9.17 5.46
CA LYS A 68 6.03 10.06 4.35
C LYS A 68 7.36 10.79 4.58
N GLU A 69 7.65 11.20 5.80
CA GLU A 69 8.87 11.92 6.14
C GLU A 69 10.10 11.00 6.22
N HIS A 70 9.96 9.81 6.82
CA HIS A 70 11.14 9.01 7.18
C HIS A 70 11.38 7.77 6.32
N PHE A 71 10.32 7.17 5.76
CA PHE A 71 10.43 5.92 5.00
C PHE A 71 10.31 6.14 3.50
N LEU A 72 9.35 6.96 3.07
CA LEU A 72 9.09 7.18 1.66
C LEU A 72 10.30 7.72 0.88
N PRO A 73 11.15 8.64 1.41
CA PRO A 73 12.35 9.09 0.68
C PRO A 73 13.35 7.96 0.42
N ARG A 74 13.42 6.96 1.31
CA ARG A 74 14.29 5.79 1.14
C ARG A 74 13.74 4.83 0.09
N ILE A 75 12.44 4.57 0.13
CA ILE A 75 11.75 3.79 -0.91
C ILE A 75 11.92 4.46 -2.27
N GLU A 76 11.74 5.78 -2.33
CA GLU A 76 11.93 6.55 -3.54
C GLU A 76 13.37 6.47 -4.06
N ALA A 77 14.37 6.58 -3.18
CA ALA A 77 15.78 6.43 -3.57
C ALA A 77 16.08 5.03 -4.14
N ILE A 78 15.52 3.97 -3.54
CA ILE A 78 15.63 2.60 -4.03
C ILE A 78 14.95 2.48 -5.41
N ALA A 79 13.71 2.97 -5.54
CA ALA A 79 12.97 2.91 -6.80
C ALA A 79 13.71 3.65 -7.93
N ARG A 80 14.20 4.86 -7.65
CA ARG A 80 14.97 5.64 -8.63
C ARG A 80 16.23 4.91 -9.10
N ARG A 81 16.93 4.22 -8.20
CA ARG A 81 18.19 3.54 -8.51
C ARG A 81 18.02 2.18 -9.16
N HIS A 82 17.05 1.39 -8.71
CA HIS A 82 16.93 -0.02 -9.05
C HIS A 82 15.68 -0.38 -9.84
N MET A 83 14.70 0.54 -9.92
CA MET A 83 13.39 0.30 -10.55
C MET A 83 12.98 1.52 -11.39
N PRO A 84 13.80 1.94 -12.37
CA PRO A 84 13.59 3.19 -13.10
C PRO A 84 12.22 3.25 -13.80
N GLU A 85 11.69 2.11 -14.26
CA GLU A 85 10.33 2.02 -14.83
C GLU A 85 9.25 2.43 -13.82
N GLN A 86 9.34 1.97 -12.57
CA GLN A 86 8.41 2.37 -11.51
C GLN A 86 8.57 3.84 -11.16
N TYR A 87 9.81 4.32 -11.08
CA TYR A 87 10.09 5.72 -10.79
C TYR A 87 9.53 6.65 -11.88
N ALA A 88 9.64 6.27 -13.15
CA ALA A 88 9.10 7.03 -14.27
C ALA A 88 7.57 7.17 -14.24
N MET A 89 6.85 6.23 -13.59
CA MET A 89 5.39 6.30 -13.45
C MET A 89 4.94 7.23 -12.32
N LYS A 90 5.86 7.71 -11.47
CA LYS A 90 5.57 8.48 -10.25
C LYS A 90 4.64 9.66 -10.53
N ASP A 91 4.97 10.50 -11.51
CA ASP A 91 4.23 11.74 -11.78
C ASP A 91 2.82 11.48 -12.32
N ILE A 92 2.67 10.44 -13.16
CA ILE A 92 1.38 10.01 -13.69
C ILE A 92 0.46 9.58 -12.55
N VAL A 93 0.98 8.76 -11.63
CA VAL A 93 0.24 8.30 -10.46
C VAL A 93 -0.04 9.47 -9.52
N HIS A 94 0.94 10.34 -9.25
CA HIS A 94 0.77 11.46 -8.34
C HIS A 94 -0.29 12.44 -8.82
N LYS A 95 -0.30 12.78 -10.12
CA LYS A 95 -1.37 13.58 -10.73
C LYS A 95 -2.75 12.95 -10.51
N ARG A 96 -2.84 11.62 -10.53
CA ARG A 96 -4.08 10.91 -10.21
C ARG A 96 -4.43 10.97 -8.73
N ILE A 97 -3.46 10.79 -7.83
CA ILE A 97 -3.64 10.91 -6.37
C ILE A 97 -4.22 12.28 -6.00
N LEU A 98 -3.74 13.36 -6.62
CA LEU A 98 -4.20 14.73 -6.36
C LEU A 98 -5.69 14.96 -6.73
N GLN A 99 -6.29 14.07 -7.51
CA GLN A 99 -7.73 14.11 -7.84
C GLN A 99 -8.59 13.46 -6.75
N ALA A 100 -7.98 12.86 -5.72
CA ALA A 100 -8.72 12.16 -4.69
C ALA A 100 -9.52 13.12 -3.80
N LYS A 101 -10.77 12.75 -3.53
CA LYS A 101 -11.63 13.54 -2.65
C LYS A 101 -10.96 13.70 -1.28
N TYR A 102 -10.91 14.94 -0.80
CA TYR A 102 -10.31 15.35 0.48
C TYR A 102 -8.78 15.26 0.61
N ILE A 103 -8.04 14.92 -0.45
CA ILE A 103 -6.57 14.82 -0.35
C ILE A 103 -5.91 16.14 0.08
N LYS A 104 -6.44 17.28 -0.40
CA LYS A 104 -5.99 18.62 0.04
C LYS A 104 -6.21 18.88 1.53
N LYS A 105 -7.27 18.29 2.12
CA LYS A 105 -7.56 18.41 3.55
C LYS A 105 -6.69 17.47 4.39
N TYR A 106 -6.28 16.34 3.82
CA TYR A 106 -5.51 15.31 4.52
C TYR A 106 -4.24 14.92 3.72
N PRO A 107 -3.27 15.85 3.60
CA PRO A 107 -2.12 15.70 2.70
C PRO A 107 -1.15 14.58 3.10
N ASN A 108 -1.17 14.11 4.35
CA ASN A 108 -0.31 13.00 4.76
C ASN A 108 -0.68 11.67 4.09
N TYR A 109 -1.89 11.53 3.54
CA TYR A 109 -2.29 10.36 2.75
C TYR A 109 -1.77 10.40 1.30
N ASP A 110 -1.13 11.51 0.88
CA ASP A 110 -0.46 11.60 -0.41
C ASP A 110 1.00 11.12 -0.28
N PHE A 111 1.26 9.91 -0.81
CA PHE A 111 2.59 9.28 -0.84
C PHE A 111 3.36 9.55 -2.13
N GLY A 112 3.00 10.58 -2.90
CA GLY A 112 3.85 11.14 -3.95
C GLY A 112 4.02 10.27 -5.20
N GLY A 113 3.29 9.16 -5.33
CA GLY A 113 3.16 8.42 -6.59
C GLY A 113 4.16 7.29 -6.84
N VAL A 114 5.25 7.16 -6.07
CA VAL A 114 6.10 5.94 -6.08
C VAL A 114 5.40 4.78 -5.37
N VAL A 115 4.64 5.15 -4.35
CA VAL A 115 3.71 4.34 -3.59
C VAL A 115 2.40 5.13 -3.58
N SER A 116 1.26 4.45 -3.70
CA SER A 116 -0.05 5.09 -3.50
C SER A 116 -0.73 4.64 -2.23
N MET A 117 -0.35 3.45 -1.73
CA MET A 117 -0.99 2.77 -0.62
C MET A 117 0.03 2.09 0.30
N ILE A 118 -0.32 2.03 1.57
CA ILE A 118 0.34 1.24 2.59
C ILE A 118 -0.72 0.31 3.20
N ALA A 119 -0.45 -0.99 3.23
CA ALA A 119 -1.19 -1.94 4.04
C ALA A 119 -0.37 -2.28 5.28
N MET A 120 -0.99 -2.18 6.45
CA MET A 120 -0.35 -2.45 7.74
C MET A 120 -1.06 -3.57 8.46
N LYS A 121 -0.32 -4.55 8.96
CA LYS A 121 -0.91 -5.74 9.56
C LYS A 121 -0.10 -6.25 10.74
N PHE A 122 -0.79 -6.52 11.84
CA PHE A 122 -0.24 -7.34 12.90
C PHE A 122 -0.35 -8.82 12.52
N GLY A 123 0.78 -9.50 12.54
CA GLY A 123 0.94 -10.89 12.18
C GLY A 123 1.45 -11.12 10.77
N SER A 124 0.89 -12.11 10.08
CA SER A 124 1.46 -12.73 8.88
C SER A 124 0.40 -13.02 7.81
N SER A 125 0.77 -13.05 6.53
CA SER A 125 -0.10 -13.47 5.43
C SER A 125 0.20 -14.90 5.03
N GLU A 126 -0.38 -15.85 5.77
CA GLU A 126 -0.05 -17.29 5.68
C GLU A 126 -0.69 -17.99 4.48
N ARG A 127 -1.78 -17.44 3.94
CA ARG A 127 -2.45 -18.06 2.78
C ARG A 127 -1.69 -17.71 1.51
N LEU A 128 -1.54 -18.71 0.64
CA LEU A 128 -0.92 -18.56 -0.65
C LEU A 128 -1.76 -17.67 -1.57
N HIS A 129 -1.18 -16.58 -2.09
CA HIS A 129 -1.90 -15.62 -2.92
C HIS A 129 -0.99 -14.81 -3.85
N VAL A 130 -1.63 -14.04 -4.74
CA VAL A 130 -1.02 -12.94 -5.49
C VAL A 130 -1.85 -11.68 -5.27
N ASP A 131 -1.21 -10.51 -5.35
CA ASP A 131 -1.89 -9.24 -5.16
C ASP A 131 -2.53 -8.74 -6.46
N TRP A 132 -3.79 -9.14 -6.67
CA TRP A 132 -4.53 -8.86 -7.89
C TRP A 132 -4.76 -7.38 -8.22
N PHE A 133 -4.53 -6.44 -7.31
CA PHE A 133 -4.67 -5.02 -7.62
C PHE A 133 -3.36 -4.32 -7.91
N ASP A 134 -2.23 -5.01 -7.77
CA ASP A 134 -0.92 -4.43 -8.05
C ASP A 134 -0.64 -4.49 -9.57
N PRO A 135 0.06 -3.49 -10.15
CA PRO A 135 0.52 -3.55 -11.53
C PRO A 135 1.42 -4.76 -11.79
N LEU A 136 1.28 -5.39 -12.96
CA LEU A 136 2.06 -6.59 -13.31
C LEU A 136 3.58 -6.35 -13.32
N HIS A 137 4.01 -5.16 -13.74
CA HIS A 137 5.43 -4.88 -13.98
C HIS A 137 6.10 -4.11 -12.85
N LEU A 138 5.33 -3.61 -11.88
CA LEU A 138 5.86 -2.76 -10.81
C LEU A 138 6.09 -3.55 -9.52
N TRP A 139 6.93 -2.99 -8.66
CA TRP A 139 7.37 -3.60 -7.44
C TRP A 139 6.55 -3.10 -6.25
N THR A 140 6.31 -4.03 -5.34
CA THR A 140 5.75 -3.80 -4.02
C THR A 140 6.87 -3.93 -3.00
N PHE A 141 6.93 -3.01 -2.04
CA PHE A 141 7.93 -3.00 -0.98
C PHE A 141 7.32 -3.57 0.29
N LEU A 142 8.06 -4.46 0.94
CA LEU A 142 7.66 -5.18 2.14
C LEU A 142 8.66 -4.82 3.24
N LEU A 143 8.14 -4.35 4.37
CA LEU A 143 8.90 -4.05 5.56
C LEU A 143 8.31 -4.82 6.74
N VAL A 144 9.17 -5.13 7.70
CA VAL A 144 8.79 -5.77 8.95
C VAL A 144 9.39 -5.05 10.13
N SER A 145 8.67 -5.06 11.24
CA SER A 145 9.14 -4.56 12.53
C SER A 145 8.57 -5.39 13.67
N GLY A 146 9.16 -5.26 14.85
CA GLY A 146 8.80 -5.97 16.07
C GLY A 146 9.76 -7.10 16.42
N ASP A 147 9.43 -7.81 17.49
CA ASP A 147 10.20 -8.93 18.04
C ASP A 147 9.48 -10.24 17.72
N PHE A 148 9.95 -10.92 16.69
CA PHE A 148 9.31 -12.13 16.17
C PHE A 148 10.33 -13.12 15.59
N GLN A 149 9.93 -14.38 15.52
CA GLN A 149 10.65 -15.44 14.82
C GLN A 149 9.75 -16.07 13.76
N GLY A 150 10.33 -16.42 12.60
CA GLY A 150 9.61 -16.97 11.45
C GLY A 150 9.05 -15.88 10.54
N ALA A 151 7.87 -16.12 9.96
CA ALA A 151 7.23 -15.26 8.95
C ALA A 151 8.05 -15.01 7.67
N ASP A 152 8.91 -15.96 7.28
CA ASP A 152 9.73 -15.87 6.07
C ASP A 152 8.84 -15.69 4.84
N PHE A 153 9.28 -14.87 3.88
CA PHE A 153 8.60 -14.67 2.62
C PHE A 153 8.83 -15.86 1.70
N GLN A 154 7.80 -16.68 1.52
CA GLN A 154 7.85 -17.88 0.69
C GLN A 154 7.41 -17.55 -0.73
N ILE A 155 8.14 -18.07 -1.72
CA ILE A 155 7.83 -17.97 -3.15
C ILE A 155 7.82 -19.40 -3.71
N PRO A 156 6.74 -20.17 -3.49
CA PRO A 156 6.74 -21.62 -3.77
C PRO A 156 7.02 -21.95 -5.23
N GLN A 157 6.54 -21.12 -6.15
CA GLN A 157 6.76 -21.28 -7.60
C GLN A 157 8.26 -21.21 -8.00
N CYS A 158 9.10 -20.63 -7.15
CA CYS A 158 10.55 -20.56 -7.35
C CYS A 158 11.33 -21.48 -6.40
N GLY A 159 10.64 -22.26 -5.56
CA GLY A 159 11.27 -23.00 -4.45
C GLY A 159 12.04 -22.08 -3.47
N GLY A 160 11.74 -20.78 -3.47
CA GLY A 160 12.52 -19.75 -2.79
C GLY A 160 11.90 -19.34 -1.47
N SER A 161 12.76 -18.97 -0.51
CA SER A 161 12.36 -18.36 0.75
C SER A 161 13.32 -17.23 1.10
N VAL A 162 12.77 -16.11 1.55
CA VAL A 162 13.54 -14.96 2.04
C VAL A 162 13.18 -14.74 3.50
N ARG A 163 14.16 -14.95 4.38
CA ARG A 163 14.01 -14.61 5.80
C ARG A 163 13.88 -13.11 5.96
N PHE A 164 12.83 -12.68 6.64
CA PHE A 164 12.67 -11.30 7.03
C PHE A 164 13.55 -10.98 8.25
N ILE A 165 14.26 -9.86 8.18
CA ILE A 165 14.99 -9.28 9.30
C ILE A 165 14.36 -7.92 9.59
N PRO A 166 14.10 -7.54 10.86
CA PRO A 166 13.68 -6.18 11.18
C PRO A 166 14.59 -5.16 10.50
N THR A 167 14.03 -4.08 9.97
CA THR A 167 14.71 -3.03 9.16
C THR A 167 15.06 -3.38 7.72
N MET A 168 14.90 -4.64 7.29
CA MET A 168 15.03 -5.02 5.89
C MET A 168 13.87 -4.46 5.07
N VAL A 169 14.18 -3.99 3.86
CA VAL A 169 13.19 -3.72 2.80
C VAL A 169 13.33 -4.82 1.75
N LEU A 170 12.30 -5.64 1.60
CA LEU A 170 12.17 -6.59 0.49
C LEU A 170 11.35 -5.94 -0.62
N ALA A 171 11.72 -6.15 -1.88
CA ALA A 171 10.91 -5.75 -3.02
C ALA A 171 10.53 -6.99 -3.84
N ALA A 172 9.25 -7.10 -4.20
CA ALA A 172 8.74 -8.18 -5.01
C ALA A 172 7.64 -7.70 -5.96
N LYS A 173 7.52 -8.34 -7.12
CA LYS A 173 6.36 -8.16 -8.02
C LYS A 173 5.21 -9.03 -7.54
N THR A 174 4.55 -8.64 -6.44
CA THR A 174 3.51 -9.40 -5.70
C THR A 174 2.31 -9.81 -6.55
N ARG A 175 2.08 -9.14 -7.68
CA ARG A 175 1.08 -9.56 -8.68
C ARG A 175 1.49 -10.79 -9.50
N VAL A 176 2.80 -10.97 -9.69
CA VAL A 176 3.42 -12.03 -10.51
C VAL A 176 3.89 -13.19 -9.65
N VAL A 177 4.42 -12.89 -8.46
CA VAL A 177 4.95 -13.92 -7.57
C VAL A 177 3.87 -14.47 -6.65
N LEU A 178 3.56 -15.76 -6.80
CA LEU A 178 2.73 -16.48 -5.83
C LEU A 178 3.49 -16.57 -4.50
N HIS A 179 2.91 -16.02 -3.44
CA HIS A 179 3.62 -15.87 -2.17
C HIS A 179 2.73 -16.07 -0.95
N CYS A 180 3.38 -16.38 0.17
CA CYS A 180 2.83 -16.38 1.51
C CYS A 180 3.96 -16.16 2.52
N ASN A 181 3.60 -16.13 3.80
CA ASN A 181 4.55 -16.15 4.90
C ASN A 181 4.50 -17.47 5.65
N THR A 182 5.64 -17.93 6.18
CA THR A 182 5.65 -19.05 7.12
C THR A 182 4.94 -18.69 8.43
N LEU A 183 4.66 -19.72 9.25
CA LEU A 183 4.20 -19.52 10.61
C LEU A 183 5.23 -18.70 11.41
N TYR A 184 4.75 -18.00 12.43
CA TYR A 184 5.56 -17.08 13.22
C TYR A 184 5.11 -17.06 14.67
N VAL A 185 6.00 -16.58 15.54
CA VAL A 185 5.74 -16.32 16.96
C VAL A 185 6.24 -14.93 17.33
N GLY A 186 5.59 -14.28 18.30
CA GLY A 186 5.94 -12.94 18.77
C GLY A 186 5.14 -11.81 18.12
N ASP A 187 5.63 -10.58 18.31
CA ASP A 187 4.99 -9.35 17.87
C ASP A 187 5.54 -8.93 16.51
N ARG A 188 4.80 -9.21 15.44
CA ARG A 188 5.16 -8.83 14.07
C ARG A 188 4.23 -7.76 13.52
N LEU A 189 4.80 -6.64 13.08
CA LEU A 189 4.14 -5.66 12.23
C LEU A 189 4.67 -5.77 10.81
N GLY A 190 3.81 -6.24 9.88
CA GLY A 190 4.07 -6.20 8.45
C GLY A 190 3.57 -4.89 7.84
N ILE A 191 4.38 -4.30 6.97
CA ILE A 191 4.05 -3.09 6.20
C ILE A 191 4.29 -3.37 4.73
N THR A 192 3.26 -3.24 3.91
CA THR A 192 3.33 -3.43 2.47
C THR A 192 3.06 -2.09 1.79
N CYS A 193 4.02 -1.57 1.03
CA CYS A 193 3.89 -0.34 0.27
C CYS A 193 3.79 -0.66 -1.22
N PHE A 194 2.67 -0.28 -1.83
CA PHE A 194 2.35 -0.70 -3.20
C PHE A 194 1.69 0.43 -3.99
N LEU A 195 1.69 0.24 -5.31
CA LEU A 195 0.91 1.04 -6.24
C LEU A 195 -0.39 0.33 -6.53
N HIS A 196 -1.51 1.02 -6.36
CA HIS A 196 -2.82 0.48 -6.73
C HIS A 196 -2.99 0.59 -8.25
N GLY A 197 -3.00 -0.54 -8.95
CA GLY A 197 -3.02 -0.62 -10.42
C GLY A 197 -4.09 0.24 -11.09
N PRO A 198 -5.35 0.26 -10.63
CA PRO A 198 -6.36 1.15 -11.16
C PRO A 198 -6.01 2.65 -11.14
N LEU A 199 -5.17 3.12 -10.21
CA LEU A 199 -4.67 4.50 -10.24
C LEU A 199 -3.70 4.72 -11.40
N LEU A 200 -2.74 3.80 -11.56
CA LEU A 200 -1.75 3.86 -12.63
C LEU A 200 -2.44 3.81 -13.99
N TYR A 201 -3.27 2.81 -14.25
CA TYR A 201 -3.94 2.64 -15.53
C TYR A 201 -4.91 3.80 -15.83
N GLY A 202 -5.58 4.33 -14.80
CA GLY A 202 -6.38 5.54 -14.93
C GLY A 202 -5.55 6.75 -15.33
N GLY A 203 -4.38 6.94 -14.73
CA GLY A 203 -3.44 8.00 -15.08
C GLY A 203 -2.89 7.87 -16.50
N LEU A 204 -2.47 6.66 -16.90
CA LEU A 204 -1.98 6.37 -18.24
C LEU A 204 -3.02 6.67 -19.31
N LYS A 205 -4.27 6.24 -19.10
CA LYS A 205 -5.38 6.52 -20.02
C LYS A 205 -5.62 8.01 -20.19
N SER A 206 -5.54 8.79 -19.10
CA SER A 206 -5.69 10.25 -19.16
C SER A 206 -4.51 10.95 -19.85
N ALA A 207 -3.31 10.37 -19.81
CA ALA A 207 -2.15 10.92 -20.49
C ALA A 207 -2.23 10.68 -22.01
N THR A 208 -2.68 9.50 -22.44
CA THR A 208 -2.78 9.17 -23.88
C THR A 208 -3.86 9.98 -24.61
N THR A 209 -4.98 10.30 -23.95
CA THR A 209 -6.05 11.12 -24.57
C THR A 209 -5.65 12.57 -24.83
N LEU A 210 -4.58 13.06 -24.19
CA LEU A 210 -4.04 14.40 -24.44
C LEU A 210 -3.07 14.45 -25.64
N CYS A 211 -2.77 13.31 -26.26
CA CYS A 211 -1.85 13.21 -27.39
C CYS A 211 -2.55 12.69 -28.66
N GLU A 212 -3.88 12.71 -28.74
CA GLU A 212 -4.52 12.52 -30.04
C GLU A 212 -4.11 13.68 -30.96
N PRO A 213 -3.59 13.38 -32.16
CA PRO A 213 -3.16 14.42 -33.09
C PRO A 213 -4.37 15.30 -33.41
N GLU A 214 -4.19 16.62 -33.30
CA GLU A 214 -5.13 17.57 -33.88
C GLU A 214 -5.43 17.10 -35.31
N SER A 215 -6.70 16.78 -35.57
CA SER A 215 -7.16 16.36 -36.88
C SER A 215 -6.61 17.35 -37.90
N LEU A 216 -5.77 16.87 -38.82
CA LEU A 216 -5.26 17.67 -39.92
C LEU A 216 -6.47 18.33 -40.60
N PRO A 217 -6.46 19.66 -40.79
CA PRO A 217 -7.56 20.32 -41.47
C PRO A 217 -7.73 19.71 -42.86
N ASN A 218 -8.98 19.31 -43.16
CA ASN A 218 -9.40 18.82 -44.47
C ASN A 218 -9.19 19.87 -45.56
#